data_AF-A0A3D1N3T8-F1
#
_entry.id   AF-A0A3D1N3T8-F1
#
_cell.length_a   1.000
_cell.length_b   1.000
_cell.length_c   1.000
_cell.angle_alpha   90.00
_cell.angle_beta   90.00
_cell.angle_gamma   90.00
#
_symmetry.space_group_name_H-M   'P 1'
#
loop_
_entity.id
_entity.type
_entity.pdbx_description
1 polymer ?
#
loop_
_entity_poly.entity_id
_entity_poly.type
_entity_poly.pdbx_seq_one_letter_code
_entity_poly.pdbx_strand_id
1 'polypeptide(L)'
;MDFFDIYRTPSENFILYGALISFCLFVICVLSAKLASGKNCYTKLNRAHMLIFVPYISACLFFAFSLGEINLSLLPVLAAGSFIYFTLHYVYLFAIVGLIKKSISVNLLADIAGLDRGEKPGVALSTFLACEKEKLAVIRLDRLNQMEILNMAEKKDDIYTITPRGRLIDRFGGIILKTWNLRRL
;
A
#
# COMPACT_ATOMS: atom_id res chain seq x y z
N MET A 1 -35.61 12.20 7.79
CA MET A 1 -34.74 13.38 7.90
C MET A 1 -33.99 13.22 9.20
N ASP A 2 -32.74 12.78 9.12
CA ASP A 2 -31.93 12.51 10.30
C ASP A 2 -31.57 13.83 10.99
N PHE A 3 -31.58 13.81 12.32
CA PHE A 3 -31.27 14.96 13.19
C PHE A 3 -29.88 15.60 12.90
N PHE A 4 -29.03 14.90 12.13
CA PHE A 4 -27.71 15.36 11.70
C PHE A 4 -27.69 16.25 10.45
N ASP A 5 -28.77 16.30 9.66
CA ASP A 5 -28.80 17.06 8.39
C ASP A 5 -29.05 18.57 8.57
N ILE A 6 -29.47 19.01 9.76
CA ILE A 6 -29.96 20.39 9.98
C ILE A 6 -28.81 21.37 10.31
N TYR A 7 -27.59 20.89 10.59
CA TYR A 7 -26.50 21.75 11.09
C TYR A 7 -25.23 21.78 10.25
N ARG A 8 -25.15 21.10 9.10
CA ARG A 8 -23.95 21.15 8.26
C ARG A 8 -24.07 22.17 7.16
N THR A 9 -23.21 23.19 7.18
CA THR A 9 -23.14 24.15 6.08
C THR A 9 -22.61 23.45 4.82
N PRO A 10 -22.89 23.99 3.62
CA PRO A 10 -22.36 23.45 2.37
C PRO A 10 -20.83 23.29 2.38
N SER A 11 -20.09 24.21 3.03
CA SER A 11 -18.63 24.10 3.14
C SER A 11 -18.18 22.92 4.02
N GLU A 12 -18.90 22.61 5.09
CA GLU A 12 -18.58 21.45 5.94
C GLU A 12 -18.71 20.13 5.18
N ASN A 13 -19.79 19.97 4.43
CA ASN A 13 -19.98 18.80 3.59
C ASN A 13 -18.90 18.72 2.50
N PHE A 14 -18.56 19.84 1.86
CA PHE A 14 -17.50 19.88 0.87
C PHE A 14 -16.14 19.48 1.46
N ILE A 15 -15.80 19.93 2.66
CA ILE A 15 -14.54 19.58 3.35
C ILE A 15 -14.47 18.07 3.62
N LEU A 16 -15.55 17.48 4.16
CA LEU A 16 -15.58 16.07 4.54
C LEU A 16 -15.61 15.14 3.32
N TYR A 17 -16.51 15.38 2.36
CA TYR A 17 -16.57 14.57 1.14
C TYR A 17 -15.36 14.82 0.24
N GLY A 18 -14.84 16.05 0.22
CA GLY A 18 -13.61 16.42 -0.49
C GLY A 18 -12.38 15.65 0.02
N ALA A 19 -12.29 15.36 1.32
CA ALA A 19 -11.24 14.51 1.87
C ALA A 19 -11.29 13.09 1.29
N LEU A 20 -12.49 12.50 1.20
CA LEU A 20 -12.69 11.16 0.63
C LEU A 20 -12.38 11.12 -0.86
N ILE A 21 -12.86 12.10 -1.63
CA ILE A 21 -12.58 12.20 -3.07
C ILE A 21 -11.07 12.37 -3.31
N SER A 22 -10.42 13.25 -2.55
CA SER A 22 -8.96 13.44 -2.61
C SER A 22 -8.21 12.16 -2.26
N PHE A 23 -8.70 11.37 -1.30
CA PHE A 23 -8.12 10.06 -1.00
C PHE A 23 -8.30 9.08 -2.17
N CYS A 24 -9.47 9.01 -2.80
CA CYS A 24 -9.69 8.18 -3.98
C CYS A 24 -8.73 8.58 -5.13
N LEU A 25 -8.55 9.88 -5.36
CA LEU A 25 -7.57 10.39 -6.33
C LEU A 25 -6.15 9.98 -5.96
N PHE A 26 -5.80 10.02 -4.67
CA PHE A 26 -4.51 9.52 -4.19
C PHE A 26 -4.33 8.04 -4.50
N VAL A 27 -5.31 7.18 -4.22
CA VAL A 27 -5.25 5.75 -4.54
C VAL A 27 -5.06 5.54 -6.04
N ILE A 28 -5.85 6.22 -6.88
CA ILE A 28 -5.73 6.14 -8.34
C ILE A 28 -4.30 6.56 -8.76
N CYS A 29 -3.80 7.69 -8.27
CA CYS A 29 -2.45 8.16 -8.56
C CYS A 29 -1.38 7.13 -8.18
N VAL A 30 -1.48 6.53 -7.00
CA VAL A 30 -0.56 5.50 -6.52
C VAL A 30 -0.55 4.28 -7.44
N LEU A 31 -1.73 3.84 -7.91
CA LEU A 31 -1.87 2.69 -8.82
C LEU A 31 -1.35 3.02 -10.23
N SER A 32 -1.80 4.13 -10.82
CA SER A 32 -1.45 4.54 -12.17
C SER A 32 0.04 4.83 -12.31
N ALA A 33 0.63 5.58 -11.38
CA ALA A 33 2.04 5.95 -11.40
C ALA A 33 2.95 4.92 -10.69
N LYS A 34 2.37 3.82 -10.18
CA LYS A 34 3.09 2.71 -9.52
C LYS A 34 4.03 3.19 -8.41
N LEU A 35 3.58 4.20 -7.64
CA LEU A 35 4.41 4.92 -6.67
C LEU A 35 4.91 4.05 -5.52
N ALA A 36 4.19 2.97 -5.26
CA ALA A 36 4.51 2.01 -4.23
C ALA A 36 5.75 1.14 -4.58
N SER A 37 6.22 1.15 -5.83
CA SER A 37 7.37 0.35 -6.26
C SER A 37 8.75 0.96 -5.91
N GLY A 38 9.68 0.09 -5.50
CA GLY A 38 11.11 0.41 -5.33
C GLY A 38 11.50 0.94 -3.94
N LYS A 39 12.82 1.19 -3.76
CA LYS A 39 13.44 1.55 -2.47
C LYS A 39 12.91 2.88 -1.86
N ASN A 40 12.43 3.80 -2.69
CA ASN A 40 11.98 5.14 -2.28
C ASN A 40 10.44 5.27 -2.23
N CYS A 41 9.71 4.16 -2.08
CA CYS A 41 8.25 4.14 -2.13
C CYS A 41 7.61 5.09 -1.09
N TYR A 42 8.12 5.13 0.14
CA TYR A 42 7.64 6.04 1.18
C TYR A 42 7.73 7.51 0.77
N THR A 43 8.88 7.93 0.24
CA THR A 43 9.10 9.32 -0.21
C THR A 43 8.19 9.67 -1.40
N LYS A 44 8.03 8.75 -2.35
CA LYS A 44 7.15 8.93 -3.52
C LYS A 44 5.68 9.04 -3.12
N LEU A 45 5.23 8.16 -2.24
CA LEU A 45 3.86 8.16 -1.71
C LEU A 45 3.59 9.44 -0.91
N ASN A 46 4.52 9.87 -0.05
CA ASN A 46 4.35 11.11 0.71
C ASN A 46 4.34 12.35 -0.19
N ARG A 47 5.16 12.36 -1.25
CA ARG A 47 5.14 13.45 -2.24
C ARG A 47 3.80 13.53 -2.97
N ALA A 48 3.26 12.39 -3.42
CA ALA A 48 1.96 12.35 -4.09
C ALA A 48 0.82 12.72 -3.13
N HIS A 49 0.89 12.30 -1.87
CA HIS A 49 -0.03 12.71 -0.83
C HIS A 49 -0.06 14.23 -0.65
N MET A 50 1.10 14.88 -0.50
CA MET A 50 1.17 16.34 -0.39
C MET A 50 0.70 17.06 -1.64
N LEU A 51 1.00 16.52 -2.84
CA LEU A 51 0.53 17.07 -4.12
C LEU A 51 -0.99 17.05 -4.27
N ILE A 52 -1.69 16.19 -3.53
CA ILE A 52 -3.16 16.10 -3.55
C ILE A 52 -3.76 16.85 -2.36
N PHE A 53 -3.12 16.78 -1.19
CA PHE A 53 -3.55 17.48 0.01
C PHE A 53 -3.57 19.01 -0.14
N VAL A 54 -2.52 19.58 -0.73
CA VAL A 54 -2.40 21.03 -0.87
C VAL A 54 -3.54 21.60 -1.76
N PRO A 55 -3.80 21.06 -2.96
CA PRO A 55 -4.98 21.46 -3.74
C PRO A 55 -6.31 21.26 -3.00
N TYR A 56 -6.45 20.18 -2.25
CA TYR A 56 -7.65 19.91 -1.44
C TYR A 56 -7.91 21.02 -0.42
N ILE A 57 -6.90 21.38 0.39
CA ILE A 57 -7.05 22.46 1.38
C ILE A 57 -7.30 23.81 0.71
N SER A 58 -6.57 24.12 -0.36
CA SER A 58 -6.79 25.34 -1.13
C SER A 58 -8.22 25.41 -1.69
N ALA A 59 -8.75 24.30 -2.20
CA ALA A 59 -10.13 24.23 -2.70
C ALA A 59 -11.16 24.39 -1.58
N CYS A 60 -10.92 23.81 -0.39
CA CYS A 60 -11.80 24.00 0.77
C CYS A 60 -11.85 25.45 1.23
N LEU A 61 -10.69 26.10 1.33
CA LEU A 61 -10.61 27.51 1.72
C LEU A 61 -11.23 28.43 0.67
N PHE A 62 -10.98 28.17 -0.62
CA PHE A 62 -11.59 28.92 -1.72
C PHE A 62 -13.11 28.77 -1.74
N PHE A 63 -13.61 27.55 -1.52
CA PHE A 63 -15.05 27.27 -1.49
C PHE A 63 -15.72 27.97 -0.31
N ALA A 64 -15.16 27.85 0.90
CA ALA A 64 -15.66 28.56 2.08
C ALA A 64 -15.61 30.09 1.90
N PHE A 65 -14.56 30.62 1.27
CA PHE A 65 -14.46 32.03 0.91
C PHE A 65 -15.58 32.46 -0.04
N SER A 66 -15.83 31.67 -1.09
CA SER A 66 -16.86 31.98 -2.10
C SER A 66 -18.28 32.01 -1.55
N LEU A 67 -18.54 31.29 -0.46
CA LEU A 67 -19.82 31.26 0.25
C LEU A 67 -19.90 32.30 1.38
N GLY A 68 -18.82 33.02 1.67
CA GLY A 68 -18.76 33.93 2.82
C GLY A 68 -18.75 33.22 4.19
N GLU A 69 -18.41 31.93 4.22
CA GLU A 69 -18.47 31.06 5.40
C GLU A 69 -17.13 30.98 6.16
N ILE A 70 -16.22 31.94 5.96
CA ILE A 70 -14.96 31.98 6.73
C ILE A 70 -15.24 32.50 8.15
N ASN A 71 -15.33 31.56 9.09
CA ASN A 71 -15.55 31.81 10.50
C ASN A 71 -14.74 30.83 11.38
N LEU A 72 -14.74 31.05 12.69
CA LEU A 72 -14.00 30.20 13.63
C LEU A 72 -14.50 28.74 13.67
N SER A 73 -15.77 28.49 13.35
CA SER A 73 -16.34 27.14 13.26
C SER A 73 -15.78 26.32 12.09
N LEU A 74 -15.19 26.96 11.08
CA LEU A 74 -14.55 26.26 9.96
C LEU A 74 -13.27 25.52 10.36
N LEU A 75 -12.53 26.04 11.34
CA LEU A 75 -11.25 25.48 11.79
C LEU A 75 -11.34 24.02 12.27
N PRO A 76 -12.25 23.66 13.20
CA PRO A 76 -12.39 22.27 13.62
C PRO A 76 -12.84 21.34 12.48
N VAL A 77 -13.60 21.84 11.50
CA VAL A 77 -14.06 21.04 10.36
C VAL A 77 -12.93 20.80 9.36
N LEU A 78 -12.10 21.80 9.07
CA LEU A 78 -10.87 21.66 8.30
C LEU A 78 -9.89 20.69 8.98
N ALA A 79 -9.77 20.77 10.31
CA ALA A 79 -8.96 19.84 11.08
C ALA A 79 -9.50 18.40 10.99
N ALA A 80 -10.83 18.22 11.10
CA ALA A 80 -11.48 16.92 10.96
C ALA A 80 -11.30 16.34 9.54
N GLY A 81 -11.53 17.13 8.49
CA GLY A 81 -11.32 16.72 7.09
C GLY A 81 -9.87 16.34 6.81
N SER A 82 -8.93 17.16 7.29
CA SER A 82 -7.49 16.86 7.21
C SER A 82 -7.15 15.57 7.96
N PHE A 83 -7.66 15.40 9.18
CA PHE A 83 -7.45 14.20 9.98
C PHE A 83 -7.96 12.94 9.27
N ILE A 84 -9.15 12.99 8.67
CA ILE A 84 -9.70 11.87 7.88
C ILE A 84 -8.77 11.55 6.72
N TYR A 85 -8.36 12.55 5.94
CA TYR A 85 -7.48 12.37 4.79
C TYR A 85 -6.13 11.73 5.18
N PHE A 86 -5.46 12.28 6.19
CA PHE A 86 -4.17 11.77 6.68
C PHE A 86 -4.30 10.37 7.31
N THR A 87 -5.37 10.12 8.07
CA THR A 87 -5.60 8.80 8.68
C THR A 87 -5.78 7.74 7.61
N LEU A 88 -6.62 8.01 6.61
CA LEU A 88 -6.81 7.09 5.47
C LEU A 88 -5.50 6.86 4.74
N HIS A 89 -4.70 7.91 4.50
CA HIS A 89 -3.38 7.78 3.91
C HIS A 89 -2.46 6.86 4.71
N TYR A 90 -2.30 7.07 6.02
CA TYR A 90 -1.38 6.27 6.81
C TYR A 90 -1.84 4.82 6.97
N VAL A 91 -3.15 4.59 7.17
CA VAL A 91 -3.72 3.24 7.21
C VAL A 91 -3.44 2.51 5.89
N TYR A 92 -3.64 3.19 4.74
CA TYR A 92 -3.40 2.56 3.44
C TYR A 92 -1.92 2.43 3.10
N LEU A 93 -1.08 3.40 3.44
CA LEU A 93 0.36 3.39 3.13
C LEU A 93 1.06 2.19 3.78
N PHE A 94 0.76 1.89 5.05
CA PHE A 94 1.30 0.70 5.71
C PHE A 94 0.79 -0.59 5.08
N ALA A 95 -0.48 -0.66 4.70
CA ALA A 95 -1.04 -1.83 4.01
C ALA A 95 -0.39 -2.04 2.63
N ILE A 96 -0.20 -0.97 1.85
CA ILE A 96 0.42 -1.00 0.53
C ILE A 96 1.89 -1.42 0.63
N VAL A 97 2.67 -0.82 1.52
CA VAL A 97 4.07 -1.21 1.69
C VAL A 97 4.18 -2.61 2.28
N GLY A 98 3.26 -2.98 3.18
CA GLY A 98 3.11 -4.34 3.67
C GLY A 98 2.85 -5.35 2.54
N LEU A 99 1.97 -5.02 1.59
CA LEU A 99 1.67 -5.83 0.41
C LEU A 99 2.90 -6.00 -0.49
N ILE A 100 3.71 -4.96 -0.68
CA ILE A 100 4.95 -5.04 -1.47
C ILE A 100 6.03 -5.84 -0.75
N LYS A 101 6.19 -5.68 0.56
CA LYS A 101 7.11 -6.52 1.33
C LYS A 101 6.65 -7.99 1.33
N LYS A 102 5.33 -8.23 1.35
CA LYS A 102 4.74 -9.55 1.14
C LYS A 102 4.90 -10.03 -0.31
N SER A 103 5.08 -9.16 -1.31
CA SER A 103 5.33 -9.59 -2.69
C SER A 103 6.65 -10.36 -2.83
N ILE A 104 7.68 -9.93 -2.10
CA ILE A 104 8.95 -10.67 -1.99
C ILE A 104 8.69 -12.06 -1.40
N SER A 105 7.79 -12.14 -0.41
CA SER A 105 7.44 -13.42 0.21
C SER A 105 6.70 -14.35 -0.75
N VAL A 106 5.76 -13.81 -1.53
CA VAL A 106 5.03 -14.55 -2.56
C VAL A 106 5.96 -15.04 -3.66
N ASN A 107 6.95 -14.24 -4.08
CA ASN A 107 7.94 -14.69 -5.07
C ASN A 107 8.79 -15.84 -4.57
N LEU A 108 9.29 -15.76 -3.34
CA LEU A 108 10.06 -16.86 -2.74
C LEU A 108 9.22 -18.14 -2.66
N LEU A 109 7.94 -18.04 -2.30
CA LEU A 109 7.03 -19.18 -2.31
C LEU A 109 6.84 -19.77 -3.71
N ALA A 110 6.67 -18.91 -4.73
CA ALA A 110 6.54 -19.36 -6.12
C ALA A 110 7.81 -20.06 -6.63
N ASP A 111 8.98 -19.55 -6.26
CA ASP A 111 10.26 -20.15 -6.64
C ASP A 111 10.47 -21.51 -5.95
N ILE A 112 10.18 -21.63 -4.65
CA ILE A 112 10.21 -22.90 -3.92
C ILE A 112 9.23 -23.90 -4.55
N ALA A 113 8.00 -23.46 -4.85
CA ALA A 113 6.98 -24.32 -5.46
C ALA A 113 7.37 -24.81 -6.87
N GLY A 114 8.10 -24.02 -7.64
CA GLY A 114 8.66 -24.44 -8.94
C GLY A 114 9.75 -25.50 -8.78
N LEU A 115 10.67 -25.30 -7.82
CA LEU A 115 11.73 -26.26 -7.51
C LEU A 115 11.16 -27.63 -7.07
N ASP A 116 10.13 -27.64 -6.23
CA ASP A 116 9.45 -28.87 -5.79
C ASP A 116 8.82 -29.66 -6.95
N ARG A 117 8.53 -29.00 -8.08
CA ARG A 117 7.97 -29.62 -9.29
C ARG A 117 9.02 -29.99 -10.33
N GLY A 118 10.31 -29.76 -10.03
CA GLY A 118 11.39 -29.89 -11.01
C GLY A 118 11.35 -28.83 -12.11
N GLU A 119 10.57 -27.77 -11.93
CA GLU A 119 10.53 -26.63 -12.85
C GLU A 119 11.77 -25.77 -12.60
N LYS A 120 12.32 -25.18 -13.68
CA LYS A 120 13.39 -24.20 -13.51
C LYS A 120 12.84 -23.05 -12.68
N PRO A 121 13.56 -22.60 -11.63
CA PRO A 121 13.12 -21.44 -10.87
C PRO A 121 12.94 -20.27 -11.84
N GLY A 122 11.95 -19.41 -11.56
CA GLY A 122 11.68 -18.27 -12.42
C GLY A 122 12.99 -17.51 -12.69
N VAL A 123 13.18 -17.00 -13.91
CA VAL A 123 14.39 -16.25 -14.33
C VAL A 123 14.78 -15.17 -13.30
N ALA A 124 13.82 -14.70 -12.50
CA ALA A 124 14.06 -13.89 -11.31
C ALA A 124 15.09 -14.52 -10.34
N LEU A 125 14.93 -15.76 -9.86
CA LEU A 125 15.80 -16.35 -8.84
C LEU A 125 17.28 -16.40 -9.26
N SER A 126 17.61 -16.92 -10.44
CA SER A 126 19.01 -17.03 -10.89
C SER A 126 19.63 -15.67 -11.24
N THR A 127 18.87 -14.76 -11.84
CA THR A 127 19.35 -13.42 -12.23
C THR A 127 19.41 -12.45 -11.04
N PHE A 128 18.55 -12.61 -10.03
CA PHE A 128 18.56 -11.87 -8.75
C PHE A 128 19.49 -12.47 -7.69
N LEU A 129 19.97 -13.71 -7.86
CA LEU A 129 21.08 -14.26 -7.08
C LEU A 129 22.42 -13.68 -7.56
N ALA A 130 22.51 -13.33 -8.84
CA ALA A 130 23.73 -12.82 -9.46
C ALA A 130 23.95 -11.29 -9.32
N CYS A 131 22.90 -10.50 -9.04
CA CYS A 131 22.97 -9.03 -9.02
C CYS A 131 22.69 -8.40 -7.64
N GLU A 132 23.74 -7.84 -7.04
CA GLU A 132 23.83 -6.83 -5.95
C GLU A 132 23.53 -7.18 -4.46
N LYS A 133 24.65 -7.18 -3.69
CA LYS A 133 24.92 -6.59 -2.35
C LYS A 133 24.15 -7.14 -1.12
N GLU A 134 24.92 -7.77 -0.22
CA GLU A 134 24.68 -8.26 1.16
C GLU A 134 23.35 -7.91 1.86
N LYS A 135 22.84 -6.68 1.75
CA LYS A 135 21.58 -6.23 2.38
C LYS A 135 20.35 -7.01 1.89
N LEU A 136 20.33 -7.47 0.64
CA LEU A 136 19.17 -8.22 0.11
C LEU A 136 19.16 -9.67 0.62
N ALA A 137 20.34 -10.27 0.84
CA ALA A 137 20.47 -11.61 1.40
C ALA A 137 19.96 -11.67 2.84
N VAL A 138 20.27 -10.65 3.66
CA VAL A 138 19.75 -10.52 5.03
C VAL A 138 18.22 -10.41 5.04
N ILE A 139 17.64 -9.60 4.16
CA ILE A 139 16.17 -9.46 4.05
C ILE A 139 15.52 -10.78 3.63
N ARG A 140 16.15 -11.54 2.72
CA ARG A 140 15.62 -12.86 2.29
C ARG A 140 15.66 -13.88 3.41
N LEU A 141 16.77 -13.96 4.15
CA LEU A 141 16.89 -14.86 5.30
C LEU A 141 15.86 -14.52 6.38
N ASP A 142 15.69 -13.23 6.70
CA ASP A 142 14.64 -12.77 7.61
C ASP A 142 13.23 -13.18 7.14
N ARG A 143 12.96 -13.09 5.82
CA ARG A 143 11.66 -13.51 5.26
C ARG A 143 11.46 -15.02 5.25
N LEU A 144 12.50 -15.81 4.96
CA LEU A 144 12.43 -17.27 5.05
C LEU A 144 12.20 -17.73 6.49
N ASN A 145 12.92 -17.13 7.45
CA ASN A 145 12.71 -17.40 8.88
C ASN A 145 11.28 -17.03 9.30
N GLN A 146 10.75 -15.90 8.82
CA GLN A 146 9.35 -15.53 9.08
C GLN A 146 8.36 -16.49 8.42
N MET A 147 8.64 -16.99 7.22
CA MET A 147 7.80 -18.00 6.57
C MET A 147 7.79 -19.31 7.33
N GLU A 148 8.92 -19.71 7.89
CA GLU A 148 9.04 -20.90 8.74
C GLU A 148 8.19 -20.72 10.01
N ILE A 149 8.35 -19.59 10.71
CA ILE A 149 7.54 -19.24 11.89
C ILE A 149 6.03 -19.23 11.57
N LEU A 150 5.67 -18.72 10.39
CA LEU A 150 4.27 -18.63 9.94
C LEU A 150 3.73 -19.92 9.32
N ASN A 151 4.52 -21.00 9.30
CA ASN A 151 4.20 -22.29 8.70
C ASN A 151 3.76 -22.16 7.23
N MET A 152 4.51 -21.34 6.48
CA MET A 152 4.35 -21.15 5.03
C MET A 152 5.40 -21.95 4.26
N ALA A 153 6.62 -22.04 4.78
CA ALA A 153 7.68 -22.92 4.29
C ALA A 153 8.21 -23.78 5.44
N GLU A 154 8.75 -24.96 5.15
CA GLU A 154 9.45 -25.80 6.12
C GLU A 154 10.89 -26.02 5.64
N LYS A 155 11.85 -26.13 6.56
CA LYS A 155 13.25 -26.41 6.23
C LYS A 155 13.58 -27.85 6.63
N LYS A 156 14.02 -28.67 5.68
CA LYS A 156 14.50 -30.05 5.89
C LYS A 156 15.83 -30.22 5.18
N ASP A 157 16.87 -30.65 5.91
CA ASP A 157 18.21 -30.92 5.36
C ASP A 157 18.79 -29.75 4.53
N ASP A 158 18.67 -28.52 5.05
CA ASP A 158 19.05 -27.27 4.37
C ASP A 158 18.26 -26.92 3.09
N ILE A 159 17.21 -27.67 2.78
CA ILE A 159 16.29 -27.42 1.66
C ILE A 159 14.97 -26.85 2.22
N TYR A 160 14.50 -25.75 1.65
CA TYR A 160 13.17 -25.21 1.93
C TYR A 160 12.13 -25.85 1.02
N THR A 161 11.03 -26.35 1.58
CA THR A 161 9.87 -26.86 0.84
C THR A 161 8.63 -26.05 1.20
N ILE A 162 7.67 -25.97 0.27
CA ILE A 162 6.45 -25.18 0.49
C ILE A 162 5.36 -26.00 1.18
N THR A 163 4.83 -25.48 2.28
CA THR A 163 3.72 -26.13 3.00
C THR A 163 2.39 -25.98 2.23
N PRO A 164 1.36 -26.79 2.54
CA PRO A 164 0.01 -26.57 1.99
C PRO A 164 -0.52 -25.15 2.24
N ARG A 165 -0.25 -24.57 3.41
CA ARG A 165 -0.61 -23.20 3.76
C ARG A 165 0.15 -22.17 2.92
N GLY A 166 1.46 -22.39 2.72
CA GLY A 166 2.28 -21.56 1.84
C GLY A 166 1.76 -21.52 0.41
N ARG A 167 1.36 -22.68 -0.14
CA ARG A 167 0.76 -22.78 -1.49
C ARG A 167 -0.53 -21.97 -1.63
N LEU A 168 -1.39 -22.00 -0.61
CA LEU A 168 -2.59 -21.19 -0.57
C LEU A 168 -2.25 -19.68 -0.61
N ILE A 169 -1.28 -19.28 0.22
CA ILE A 169 -0.84 -17.88 0.34
C ILE A 169 -0.14 -17.40 -0.94
N ASP A 170 0.67 -18.22 -1.60
CA ASP A 170 1.25 -17.89 -2.90
C ASP A 170 0.16 -17.65 -3.95
N ARG A 171 -0.86 -18.52 -4.00
CA ARG A 171 -1.97 -18.37 -4.96
C ARG A 171 -2.76 -17.08 -4.72
N PHE A 172 -3.12 -16.78 -3.48
CA PHE A 172 -3.82 -15.53 -3.14
C PHE A 172 -2.93 -14.31 -3.33
N GLY A 173 -1.67 -14.40 -2.91
CA GLY A 173 -0.67 -13.36 -3.10
C GLY A 173 -0.48 -13.02 -4.56
N GLY A 174 -0.38 -14.02 -5.44
CA GLY A 174 -0.28 -13.82 -6.89
C GLY A 174 -1.47 -13.08 -7.49
N ILE A 175 -2.70 -13.37 -7.03
CA ILE A 175 -3.90 -12.63 -7.44
C ILE A 175 -3.80 -11.17 -7.00
N ILE A 176 -3.47 -10.92 -5.73
CA ILE A 176 -3.35 -9.55 -5.20
C ILE A 176 -2.26 -8.78 -5.95
N LEU A 177 -1.08 -9.36 -6.14
CA LEU A 177 0.01 -8.70 -6.87
C LEU A 177 -0.34 -8.41 -8.33
N LYS A 178 -1.05 -9.34 -9.00
CA LYS A 178 -1.54 -9.15 -10.37
C LYS A 178 -2.56 -8.01 -10.45
N THR A 179 -3.54 -7.99 -9.56
CA THR A 179 -4.54 -6.91 -9.45
C THR A 179 -3.87 -5.56 -9.19
N TRP A 180 -2.76 -5.58 -8.44
CA TRP A 180 -1.99 -4.39 -8.09
C TRP A 180 -0.90 -4.03 -9.11
N ASN A 181 -0.79 -4.76 -10.22
CA ASN A 181 0.25 -4.61 -11.25
C ASN A 181 1.68 -4.56 -10.67
N LEU A 182 1.86 -5.16 -9.50
CA LEU A 182 3.17 -5.39 -8.90
C LEU A 182 3.72 -6.62 -9.62
N ARG A 183 4.72 -6.40 -10.49
CA ARG A 183 5.46 -7.52 -11.06
C ARG A 183 6.01 -8.34 -9.90
N ARG A 184 5.87 -9.66 -9.98
CA ARG A 184 6.70 -10.59 -9.22
C ARG A 184 8.14 -10.12 -9.45
N LEU A 185 8.77 -9.58 -8.40
CA LEU A 185 10.20 -9.24 -8.39
C LEU A 185 11.01 -10.48 -8.74
#